data_AF-A0A7X1HAV4-F1
#
_entry.id   AF-A0A7X1HAV4-F1
#
_cell.length_a   1.000
_cell.length_b   1.000
_cell.length_c   1.000
_cell.angle_alpha   90.00
_cell.angle_beta   90.00
_cell.angle_gamma   90.00
#
_symmetry.space_group_name_H-M   'P 1'
#
loop_
_entity.id
_entity.type
_entity.pdbx_description
1 polymer ?
#
loop_
_entity_poly.entity_id
_entity_poly.type
_entity_poly.pdbx_seq_one_letter_code
_entity_poly.pdbx_strand_id
1 'polypeptide(L)' 'MVRGLDLFRDYFKDHADQYVLIGGTACDIAMSQMGLDFRATKDLDIVLNKE' A
#
# COMPACT_ATOMS: atom_id res chain seq x y z
N MET A 1 5.98 -5.92 7.00
CA MET A 1 4.88 -5.03 7.45
C MET A 1 5.36 -3.59 7.53
N VAL A 2 4.93 -2.78 6.57
CA VAL A 2 5.24 -1.35 6.48
C VAL A 2 4.54 -0.60 7.62
N ARG A 3 5.31 0.14 8.43
CA ARG A 3 4.75 0.90 9.56
C ARG A 3 3.92 2.05 9.02
N GLY A 4 2.68 2.18 9.50
CA GLY A 4 1.77 3.27 9.13
C GLY A 4 0.86 2.97 7.93
N LEU A 5 1.00 1.81 7.28
CA LEU A 5 0.07 1.40 6.22
C LEU A 5 -1.36 1.24 6.74
N ASP A 6 -1.54 0.60 7.90
CA ASP A 6 -2.87 0.43 8.48
C ASP A 6 -3.49 1.77 8.89
N LEU A 7 -2.69 2.67 9.47
CA LEU A 7 -3.12 4.04 9.81
C LEU A 7 -3.54 4.82 8.56
N PHE A 8 -2.78 4.71 7.47
CA PHE A 8 -3.13 5.33 6.19
C PHE A 8 -4.45 4.78 5.64
N ARG A 9 -4.62 3.45 5.63
CA ARG A 9 -5.84 2.78 5.16
C ARG A 9 -7.05 3.17 5.97
N ASP A 10 -6.92 3.25 7.29
CA ASP A 10 -8.00 3.65 8.18
C ASP A 10 -8.40 5.12 7.97
N TYR A 11 -7.41 6.00 7.80
CA TYR A 11 -7.65 7.43 7.59
C TYR A 11 -8.31 7.71 6.23
N PHE A 12 -7.89 7.02 5.17
CA PHE A 12 -8.40 7.19 3.80
C PHE A 12 -9.44 6.14 3.39
N LYS A 13 -10.06 5.43 4.33
CA LYS A 13 -11.03 4.36 4.03
C LYS A 13 -12.21 4.83 3.18
N ASP A 14 -12.65 6.07 3.38
CA ASP A 14 -13.79 6.68 2.67
C ASP A 14 -13.39 7.22 1.27
N HIS A 15 -12.10 7.09 0.92
CA HIS A 15 -11.51 7.49 -0.36
C HIS A 15 -10.82 6.30 -1.07
N ALA A 16 -11.16 5.06 -0.71
CA ALA A 16 -10.48 3.86 -1.19
C ALA A 16 -10.58 3.63 -2.71
N ASP A 17 -11.55 4.27 -3.36
CA ASP A 17 -11.75 4.32 -4.82
C ASP A 17 -10.89 5.40 -5.51
N GLN A 18 -10.32 6.34 -4.74
CA GLN A 18 -9.59 7.49 -5.26
C GLN A 18 -8.07 7.29 -5.30
N TYR A 19 -7.55 6.16 -4.81
CA TYR A 19 -6.12 5.86 -4.87
C TYR A 19 -5.81 4.39 -5.14
N VAL A 20 -4.62 4.16 -5.68
CA VAL A 20 -4.03 2.83 -5.80
C VAL A 20 -2.64 2.86 -5.18
N LEU A 21 -2.37 1.89 -4.30
CA LEU A 21 -1.05 1.69 -3.74
C LEU A 21 -0.13 1.03 -4.78
N ILE A 22 1.05 1.59 -5.00
CA ILE A 22 2.06 1.09 -5.94
C ILE A 22 3.42 0.93 -5.23
N GLY A 23 4.48 0.68 -6.01
CA GLY A 23 5.85 0.66 -5.50
C GLY A 23 6.16 -0.51 -4.56
N GLY A 24 7.13 -0.31 -3.68
CA GLY A 24 7.69 -1.38 -2.84
C GLY A 24 6.69 -1.96 -1.84
N THR A 25 5.82 -1.11 -1.28
CA THR A 25 4.78 -1.56 -0.33
C THR A 25 3.73 -2.43 -1.02
N ALA A 26 3.34 -2.11 -2.26
CA ALA A 26 2.41 -2.95 -3.03
C ALA A 26 3.01 -4.34 -3.32
N CYS A 27 4.28 -4.39 -3.70
CA CYS A 27 5.00 -5.64 -3.90
C CYS A 27 5.11 -6.47 -2.62
N ASP A 28 5.39 -5.85 -1.46
CA ASP A 28 5.45 -6.54 -0.16
C ASP A 28 4.14 -7.25 0.18
N ILE A 29 3.01 -6.56 -0.02
CA ILE A 29 1.67 -7.11 0.20
C ILE A 29 1.40 -8.29 -0.74
N ALA A 30 1.65 -8.12 -2.04
CA ALA A 30 1.39 -9.14 -3.05
C ALA A 30 2.24 -10.41 -2.83
N MET A 31 3.53 -10.24 -2.54
CA MET A 31 4.46 -11.36 -2.30
C MET A 31 4.15 -12.07 -0.97
N SER A 32 3.81 -11.32 0.07
CA SER A 32 3.42 -11.90 1.37
C SER A 32 2.18 -12.79 1.26
N GLN A 33 1.20 -12.43 0.42
CA GLN A 33 0.02 -13.27 0.15
C GLN A 33 0.38 -14.60 -0.55
N MET A 34 1.52 -14.63 -1.25
CA MET A 34 2.07 -15.83 -1.89
C MET A 34 3.05 -16.59 -0.98
N GLY A 35 3.26 -16.14 0.26
CA GLY A 35 4.24 -16.72 1.19
C GLY A 35 5.69 -16.46 0.80
N LEU A 36 5.95 -15.44 -0.02
CA LEU A 36 7.27 -15.05 -0.47
C LEU A 36 7.77 -13.83 0.31
N ASP A 37 9.05 -13.85 0.66
CA ASP A 37 9.69 -12.69 1.30
C ASP A 37 9.97 -11.59 0.27
N PHE A 38 9.68 -10.35 0.63
CA PHE A 38 10.03 -9.17 -0.15
C PHE A 38 10.62 -8.07 0.73
N ARG A 39 11.58 -7.32 0.18
CA ARG A 39 12.16 -6.18 0.90
C ARG A 39 11.30 -4.94 0.70
N ALA A 40 10.35 -4.74 1.60
CA ALA A 40 9.56 -3.51 1.64
C ALA A 40 10.45 -2.25 1.77
N THR A 41 9.95 -1.15 1.20
CA THR A 41 10.54 0.18 1.36
C THR A 41 9.95 0.89 2.61
N LYS A 42 10.50 2.04 2.97
CA LYS A 42 10.04 2.81 4.15
C LYS A 42 9.02 3.91 3.79
N ASP A 43 8.74 4.07 2.50
CA ASP A 43 7.83 5.03 1.91
C ASP A 43 6.53 4.37 1.42
N LEU A 44 5.55 5.20 1.11
CA LEU A 44 4.28 4.82 0.52
C LEU A 44 4.16 5.52 -0.83
N ASP A 45 4.18 4.74 -1.92
CA ASP A 45 3.93 5.23 -3.27
C ASP A 45 2.44 5.02 -3.60
N ILE A 46 1.75 6.10 -3.98
CA ILE A 46 0.34 6.05 -4.38
C ILE A 46 0.11 6.81 -5.68
N VAL A 47 -0.84 6.33 -6.48
CA VAL A 47 -1.41 7.08 -7.60
C VAL A 47 -2.80 7.54 -7.17
N LEU A 48 -3.10 8.82 -7.38
CA LEU A 48 -4.43 9.38 -7.15
C LEU A 48 -5.22 9.37 -8.46
N ASN A 49 -6.46 8.92 -8.39
CA ASN A 49 -7.40 8.99 -9.50
C ASN A 49 -8.04 10.38 -9.50
N LYS A 50 -8.13 10.98 -10.69
CA LYS A 50 -8.80 12.27 -10.89
C LYS A 50 -10.15 11.98 -11.52
N GLU A 51 -11.11 11.58 -10.71
CA GLU A 51 -12.51 11.77 -11.06
C GLU A 51 -12.93 13.20 -10.72
#